data_AF-A0A2E4PIB6-F1
#
_entry.id   AF-A0A2E4PIB6-F1
#
_cell.length_a   1.000
_cell.length_b   1.000
_cell.length_c   1.000
_cell.angle_alpha   90.00
_cell.angle_beta   90.00
_cell.angle_gamma   90.00
#
_symmetry.space_group_name_H-M   'P 1'
#
loop_
_entity.id
_entity.type
_entity.pdbx_description
1 polymer ?
#
loop_
_entity_poly.entity_id
_entity_poly.type
_entity_poly.pdbx_seq_one_letter_code
_entity_poly.pdbx_strand_id
1 'polypeptide(L)' 'MHFPTEEVLLDKEDVIQRKNDLDRALALGNLEHLKMKIYFEDDTNLKMTETTIWGVTDNRIILKQGVVIPLNRIHKII' A
#
# COMPACT_ATOMS: atom_id res chain seq x y z
N MET A 1 6.85 8.57 -11.67
CA MET A 1 5.99 8.82 -10.50
C MET A 1 6.91 9.24 -9.37
N HIS A 2 6.65 10.39 -8.75
CA HIS A 2 7.41 10.87 -7.60
C HIS A 2 6.53 10.71 -6.36
N PHE A 3 7.11 10.21 -5.27
CA PHE A 3 6.44 10.10 -3.99
C PHE A 3 7.11 11.04 -2.98
N PRO A 4 6.37 12.00 -2.41
CA PRO A 4 6.87 12.83 -1.31
C PRO A 4 7.23 11.96 -0.10
N THR A 5 8.10 12.48 0.76
CA THR A 5 8.45 11.83 2.05
C THR A 5 7.42 12.07 3.15
N GLU A 6 6.42 12.91 2.89
CA GLU A 6 5.35 13.24 3.83
C GLU A 6 4.38 12.07 4.02
N GLU A 7 3.89 11.93 5.25
CA GLU A 7 2.92 10.93 5.63
C GLU A 7 1.51 11.41 5.27
N VAL A 8 0.76 10.56 4.55
CA VAL A 8 -0.62 10.88 4.11
C VAL A 8 -1.65 10.66 5.22
N LEU A 9 -1.30 9.91 6.25
CA LEU A 9 -2.15 9.65 7.40
C LEU A 9 -1.78 10.56 8.56
N LEU A 10 -2.77 11.29 9.09
CA LEU A 10 -2.55 12.21 10.21
C LEU A 10 -2.44 11.47 11.54
N ASP A 11 -3.18 10.36 11.66
CA ASP A 11 -3.31 9.62 12.91
C ASP A 11 -2.37 8.41 12.97
N LYS A 12 -1.80 8.19 14.15
CA LYS A 12 -0.85 7.07 14.36
C LYS A 12 -1.57 5.73 14.33
N GLU A 13 -2.81 5.69 14.76
CA GLU A 13 -3.65 4.49 14.74
C GLU A 13 -3.90 4.03 13.30
N ASP A 14 -4.21 4.96 12.38
CA ASP A 14 -4.37 4.66 10.96
C ASP A 14 -3.06 4.14 10.33
N VAL A 15 -1.91 4.69 10.71
CA VAL A 15 -0.60 4.21 10.23
C VAL A 15 -0.33 2.76 10.66
N ILE A 16 -0.65 2.44 11.91
CA ILE A 16 -0.51 1.07 12.46
C ILE A 16 -1.49 0.14 11.73
N GLN A 17 -2.74 0.58 11.57
CA GLN A 17 -3.78 -0.23 10.95
C GLN A 17 -3.46 -0.52 9.49
N ARG A 18 -2.99 0.48 8.73
CA ARG A 18 -2.48 0.30 7.37
C ARG A 18 -1.40 -0.78 7.28
N LYS A 19 -0.46 -0.83 8.24
CA LYS A 19 0.59 -1.86 8.25
C LYS A 19 -0.02 -3.25 8.49
N ASN A 20 -1.01 -3.37 9.38
CA ASN A 20 -1.72 -4.62 9.62
C ASN A 20 -2.53 -5.07 8.40
N ASP A 21 -3.22 -4.15 7.73
CA ASP A 21 -3.99 -4.45 6.52
C ASP A 21 -3.08 -4.85 5.37
N LEU A 22 -1.90 -4.23 5.25
CA LEU A 22 -0.87 -4.61 4.29
C LEU A 22 -0.33 -6.03 4.51
N ASP A 23 -0.07 -6.41 5.75
CA ASP A 23 0.42 -7.74 6.10
C ASP A 23 -0.63 -8.82 5.81
N ARG A 24 -1.89 -8.53 6.17
CA ARG A 24 -3.04 -9.38 5.79
C ARG A 24 -3.21 -9.50 4.29
N ALA A 25 -3.11 -8.37 3.59
CA ALA A 25 -3.14 -8.31 2.14
C ALA A 25 -2.05 -9.19 1.54
N LEU A 26 -0.80 -9.10 2.00
CA LEU A 26 0.28 -9.96 1.53
C LEU A 26 -0.05 -11.46 1.70
N ALA A 27 -0.58 -11.84 2.87
CA ALA A 27 -0.98 -13.22 3.13
C ALA A 27 -2.10 -13.68 2.17
N LEU A 28 -3.14 -12.87 1.97
CA LEU A 28 -4.25 -13.17 1.05
C LEU A 28 -3.80 -13.21 -0.42
N GLY A 29 -2.86 -12.35 -0.80
CA GLY A 29 -2.30 -12.33 -2.16
C GLY A 29 -1.50 -13.59 -2.48
N ASN A 30 -0.78 -14.12 -1.50
CA ASN A 30 0.01 -15.34 -1.62
C ASN A 30 -0.84 -16.62 -1.57
N LEU A 31 -1.88 -16.65 -0.73
CA LEU A 31 -2.73 -17.82 -0.55
C LEU A 31 -3.81 -17.94 -1.65
N GLU A 32 -4.52 -16.84 -1.91
CA GLU A 32 -5.77 -16.86 -2.68
C GLU A 32 -5.64 -16.16 -4.05
N HIS A 33 -4.45 -15.64 -4.38
CA HIS A 33 -4.20 -14.82 -5.58
C HIS A 33 -5.19 -13.66 -5.75
N LEU A 34 -5.72 -13.16 -4.63
CA LEU A 34 -6.69 -12.08 -4.63
C LEU A 34 -6.03 -10.77 -5.05
N LYS A 35 -6.79 -9.97 -5.80
CA LYS A 35 -6.46 -8.59 -6.08
C LYS A 35 -7.20 -7.70 -5.10
N MET A 36 -6.55 -6.61 -4.71
CA MET A 36 -7.02 -5.72 -3.65
C MET A 36 -6.91 -4.29 -4.16
N LYS A 37 -7.81 -3.44 -3.70
CA LYS A 37 -7.86 -2.03 -4.09
C LYS A 37 -6.97 -1.25 -3.16
N ILE A 38 -5.84 -0.79 -3.69
CA ILE A 38 -4.83 -0.02 -2.96
C ILE A 38 -5.04 1.45 -3.29
N TYR A 39 -5.43 2.23 -2.30
CA TYR A 39 -5.59 3.68 -2.41
C TYR A 39 -4.31 4.35 -1.94
N PHE A 40 -3.67 5.13 -2.81
CA PHE A 40 -2.40 5.79 -2.52
C PHE A 40 -2.36 7.15 -3.21
N GLU A 41 -1.47 8.03 -2.76
CA GLU A 41 -1.32 9.37 -3.33
C GLU A 41 0.12 9.57 -3.79
N ASP A 42 0.30 10.08 -5.00
CA ASP A 42 1.60 10.59 -5.47
C ASP A 42 1.71 12.10 -5.25
N ASP A 43 2.78 12.73 -5.74
CA ASP A 43 2.99 14.19 -5.63
C ASP A 43 1.84 15.02 -6.25
N THR A 44 1.04 14.42 -7.12
CA THR A 44 0.01 15.11 -7.90
C THR A 44 -1.41 14.85 -7.43
N ASN A 45 -1.78 13.57 -7.24
CA ASN A 45 -3.18 13.18 -7.04
C ASN A 45 -3.32 11.85 -6.27
N LEU A 46 -4.50 11.65 -5.70
CA LEU A 46 -4.94 10.38 -5.14
C LEU A 46 -5.31 9.40 -6.25
N LYS A 47 -4.78 8.18 -6.16
CA LYS A 47 -4.92 7.12 -7.14
C LYS A 47 -5.35 5.82 -6.46
N MET A 48 -5.90 4.93 -7.29
CA MET A 48 -6.28 3.59 -6.87
C MET A 48 -5.79 2.59 -7.90
N THR A 49 -5.24 1.48 -7.44
CA THR A 49 -4.90 0.33 -8.29
C THR A 49 -5.48 -0.94 -7.70
N GLU A 50 -5.92 -1.85 -8.57
CA GLU A 50 -6.42 -3.17 -8.16
C GLU A 50 -5.39 -4.23 -8.57
N THR A 51 -4.62 -4.72 -7.62
CA THR A 51 -3.55 -5.69 -7.88
C THR A 51 -3.24 -6.52 -6.65
N THR A 52 -2.35 -7.49 -6.81
CA THR A 52 -1.87 -8.35 -5.72
C THR A 52 -0.62 -7.74 -5.11
N ILE A 53 -0.54 -7.74 -3.78
CA ILE A 53 0.68 -7.38 -3.04
C ILE A 53 1.60 -8.60 -3.02
N TRP A 54 2.83 -8.41 -3.50
CA TRP A 54 3.86 -9.46 -3.59
C TRP A 54 4.86 -9.39 -2.44
N GLY A 55 5.01 -8.22 -1.83
CA GLY A 55 5.88 -8.04 -0.67
C GLY A 55 5.54 -6.77 0.09
N VAL A 56 5.75 -6.82 1.40
CA VAL A 56 5.64 -5.66 2.29
C VAL A 56 6.97 -5.55 3.02
N THR A 57 7.57 -4.36 2.97
CA THR A 57 8.79 -4.03 3.70
C THR A 57 8.47 -2.93 4.73
N ASP A 58 9.44 -2.54 5.55
CA ASP A 58 9.22 -1.51 6.57
C ASP A 58 8.83 -0.15 6.02
N ASN A 59 9.19 0.16 4.77
CA ASN A 59 8.97 1.49 4.18
C ASN A 59 8.21 1.48 2.84
N ARG A 60 8.04 0.32 2.20
CA ARG A 60 7.44 0.22 0.86
C ARG A 60 6.77 -1.13 0.62
N ILE A 61 5.79 -1.14 -0.27
CA ILE A 61 5.11 -2.35 -0.74
C ILE A 61 5.57 -2.65 -2.17
N ILE A 62 5.60 -3.93 -2.51
CA ILE A 62 5.98 -4.45 -3.81
C ILE A 62 4.73 -5.07 -4.41
N LEU A 63 4.35 -4.58 -5.58
CA LEU A 63 3.22 -5.07 -6.35
C LEU A 63 3.71 -5.99 -7.47
N LYS A 64 2.77 -6.69 -8.09
CA LYS A 64 3.04 -7.45 -9.31
C LYS A 64 3.73 -6.56 -10.37
N GLN A 65 4.62 -7.16 -11.17
CA GLN A 65 5.45 -6.48 -12.18
C GLN A 65 6.53 -5.52 -11.61
N GLY A 66 6.84 -5.60 -10.32
CA GLY A 66 7.95 -4.85 -9.71
C GLY A 66 7.64 -3.39 -9.42
N VAL A 67 6.37 -2.99 -9.48
CA VAL A 67 5.93 -1.65 -9.07
C VAL A 67 6.05 -1.53 -7.56
N VAL A 68 6.66 -0.44 -7.08
CA VAL A 68 6.86 -0.18 -5.65
C VAL A 68 6.15 1.10 -5.23
N ILE A 69 5.46 1.05 -4.10
CA ILE A 69 4.76 2.21 -3.51
C ILE A 69 5.22 2.38 -2.06
N PRO A 70 5.66 3.59 -1.65
CA PRO A 70 6.02 3.86 -0.27
C PRO A 70 4.84 3.70 0.69
N LEU A 71 5.08 3.15 1.89
CA LEU A 71 4.03 2.95 2.89
C LEU A 71 3.37 4.28 3.25
N ASN A 72 4.16 5.33 3.48
CA ASN A 72 3.72 6.68 3.86
C ASN A 72 2.80 7.37 2.85
N ARG A 73 2.62 6.77 1.66
CA ARG A 73 1.76 7.27 0.59
C ARG A 73 0.48 6.45 0.40
N ILE A 74 0.30 5.37 1.15
CA ILE A 74 -0.89 4.52 1.08
C ILE A 74 -1.89 5.01 2.11
N HIS A 75 -3.13 5.25 1.68
CA HIS A 75 -4.22 5.63 2.58
C HIS A 75 -4.89 4.40 3.19
N LYS A 76 -5.29 3.42 2.36
CA LYS A 76 -6.00 2.22 2.79
C LYS A 76 -6.04 1.15 1.71
N ILE A 77 -6.43 -0.06 2.11
CA ILE A 77 -6.55 -1.22 1.24
C ILE A 77 -7.90 -1.90 1.51
N ILE A 78 -8.57 -2.34 0.45
CA ILE A 78 -9.90 -2.98 0.51
C ILE A 78 -9.90 -4.24 -0.38
#